data_AF-A0AAU2SSG2-F1
#
_entry.id   AF-A0AAU2SSG2-F1
#
_cell.length_a   1.000
_cell.length_b   1.000
_cell.length_c   1.000
_cell.angle_alpha   90.00
_cell.angle_beta   90.00
_cell.angle_gamma   90.00
#
_symmetry.space_group_name_H-M   'P 1'
#
loop_
_entity.id
_entity.type
_entity.pdbx_description
1 polymer ?
#
loop_
_entity_poly.entity_id
_entity_poly.type
_entity_poly.pdbx_seq_one_letter_code
_entity_poly.pdbx_strand_id
1 'polypeptide(L)'
;MPLVRSYVRSDGTPVRGYSRWAPGARREMTIVAAVGLAVLGYGNAHTTDGSDSTQPTPSVTYPIRMDPTDGRPRAVVPSPTVSYPIRFDTPSDKRAKPTPSVSYPIDLSALAGGR
;
A
#
# COMPACT_ATOMS: atom_id res chain seq x y z
N MET A 1 -1.76 8.74 8.86
CA MET A 1 -2.63 9.70 8.12
C MET A 1 -3.02 10.83 9.04
N PRO A 2 -2.96 12.11 8.63
CA PRO A 2 -3.37 13.23 9.47
C PRO A 2 -4.90 13.24 9.66
N LEU A 3 -5.33 12.94 10.89
CA LEU A 3 -6.71 13.08 11.33
C LEU A 3 -6.92 14.50 11.87
N VAL A 4 -7.79 15.27 11.23
CA VAL A 4 -8.22 16.57 11.75
C VAL A 4 -9.26 16.31 12.83
N ARG A 5 -8.97 16.74 14.07
CA ARG A 5 -9.90 16.62 15.20
C ARG A 5 -11.05 17.59 15.01
N SER A 6 -12.20 17.29 15.62
CA SER A 6 -13.31 18.23 15.69
C SER A 6 -12.89 19.48 16.46
N TYR A 7 -13.28 20.65 15.98
CA TYR A 7 -13.02 21.92 16.64
C TYR A 7 -14.17 22.90 16.37
N VAL A 8 -14.27 23.93 17.21
CA VAL A 8 -15.18 25.06 17.00
C VAL A 8 -14.35 26.19 16.40
N ARG A 9 -14.77 26.73 15.27
CA ARG A 9 -14.15 27.92 14.66
C ARG A 9 -14.43 29.16 15.52
N SER A 10 -13.68 30.23 15.32
CA SER A 10 -13.87 31.51 16.02
C SER A 10 -15.25 32.15 15.78
N ASP A 11 -15.95 31.75 14.72
CA ASP A 11 -17.31 32.14 14.37
C ASP A 11 -18.40 31.30 15.07
N GLY A 12 -18.02 30.37 15.96
CA GLY A 12 -18.93 29.46 16.66
C GLY A 12 -19.38 28.26 15.81
N THR A 13 -18.94 28.14 14.56
CA THR A 13 -19.34 27.00 13.71
C THR A 13 -18.63 25.72 14.14
N PRO A 14 -19.38 24.63 14.45
CA PRO A 14 -18.77 23.36 14.80
C PRO A 14 -18.28 22.64 13.54
N VAL A 15 -16.97 22.36 13.48
CA VAL A 15 -16.35 21.59 12.39
C VAL A 15 -16.17 20.15 12.85
N ARG A 16 -16.77 19.22 12.11
CA ARG A 16 -16.58 17.78 12.35
C ARG A 16 -15.16 17.36 12.00
N GLY A 17 -14.61 16.45 12.79
CA GLY A 17 -13.31 15.85 12.47
C GLY A 17 -13.37 15.07 11.15
N TYR A 18 -12.29 15.14 10.37
CA TYR A 18 -12.20 14.43 9.09
C TYR A 18 -10.78 13.94 8.83
N SER A 19 -10.67 12.84 8.08
CA SER A 19 -9.40 12.27 7.68
C SER A 19 -8.91 12.92 6.38
N ARG A 20 -7.67 13.41 6.37
CA ARG A 20 -7.00 13.90 5.17
C ARG A 20 -6.08 12.82 4.62
N TRP A 21 -6.39 12.40 3.40
CA TRP A 21 -5.61 11.41 2.67
C TRP A 21 -4.55 12.12 1.83
N ALA A 22 -3.42 11.46 1.58
CA ALA A 22 -2.40 11.99 0.68
C ALA A 22 -3.00 12.26 -0.73
N PRO A 23 -2.49 13.24 -1.48
CA PRO A 23 -2.90 13.44 -2.87
C PRO A 23 -2.81 12.12 -3.64
N GLY A 24 -3.89 11.71 -4.31
CA GLY A 24 -3.95 10.43 -5.05
C GLY A 24 -4.43 9.21 -4.25
N ALA A 25 -4.29 9.19 -2.93
CA ALA A 25 -4.59 7.99 -2.13
C ALA A 25 -6.06 7.54 -2.20
N ARG A 26 -7.01 8.46 -2.40
CA ARG A 26 -8.43 8.10 -2.61
C ARG A 26 -8.64 7.33 -3.92
N ARG A 27 -7.98 7.78 -5.00
CA ARG A 27 -8.04 7.15 -6.31
C ARG A 27 -7.37 5.78 -6.29
N GLU A 28 -6.23 5.67 -5.64
CA GLU A 28 -5.52 4.39 -5.48
C GLU A 28 -6.35 3.38 -4.68
N MET A 29 -6.94 3.77 -3.55
CA MET A 29 -7.80 2.87 -2.78
C MET A 29 -9.09 2.49 -3.51
N THR A 30 -9.67 3.38 -4.34
CA THR A 30 -10.81 2.99 -5.17
C THR A 30 -10.43 1.95 -6.21
N ILE A 31 -9.23 2.04 -6.79
CA ILE A 31 -8.73 1.04 -7.73
C ILE A 31 -8.49 -0.28 -7.01
N VAL A 32 -7.82 -0.27 -5.85
CA VAL A 32 -7.58 -1.48 -5.05
C VAL A 32 -8.90 -2.14 -4.65
N ALA A 33 -9.87 -1.35 -4.19
CA ALA A 33 -11.20 -1.86 -3.83
C ALA A 33 -11.94 -2.46 -5.03
N ALA A 34 -11.90 -1.79 -6.19
CA ALA A 34 -12.54 -2.29 -7.41
C ALA A 34 -11.89 -3.59 -7.91
N VAL A 35 -10.56 -3.67 -7.91
CA VAL A 35 -9.82 -4.89 -8.27
C VAL A 35 -10.12 -6.01 -7.27
N GLY A 36 -10.10 -5.71 -5.97
CA GLY A 36 -10.45 -6.68 -4.93
C GLY A 36 -11.87 -7.22 -5.09
N LEU A 37 -12.85 -6.35 -5.36
CA LEU A 37 -14.22 -6.76 -5.67
C LEU A 37 -14.33 -7.57 -6.96
N ALA A 38 -13.57 -7.23 -8.00
CA ALA A 38 -13.56 -7.99 -9.25
C ALA A 38 -12.98 -9.39 -9.05
N VAL A 39 -11.88 -9.52 -8.29
CA VAL A 39 -11.26 -10.83 -7.97
C VAL A 39 -12.19 -11.66 -7.09
N LEU A 40 -12.78 -11.06 -6.05
CA LEU A 40 -13.75 -11.74 -5.19
C LEU A 40 -15.01 -12.12 -5.95
N GLY A 41 -15.51 -11.23 -6.80
CA GLY A 41 -16.67 -11.45 -7.65
C GLY A 41 -16.43 -12.54 -8.68
N TYR A 42 -15.28 -12.56 -9.34
CA TYR A 42 -14.92 -13.60 -10.30
C TYR A 42 -14.70 -14.97 -9.63
N GLY A 43 -14.07 -14.99 -8.46
CA GLY A 43 -13.92 -16.21 -7.65
C GLY A 43 -15.25 -16.79 -7.17
N ASN A 44 -16.24 -15.95 -6.87
CA ASN A 44 -17.59 -16.38 -6.48
C ASN A 44 -18.57 -16.57 -7.66
N ALA A 45 -18.36 -15.92 -8.80
CA ALA A 45 -19.19 -16.10 -10.00
C ALA A 45 -19.01 -17.49 -10.63
N HIS A 46 -17.84 -18.11 -10.44
CA HIS A 46 -17.60 -19.50 -10.85
C HIS A 46 -18.33 -20.54 -9.97
N THR A 47 -19.00 -20.08 -8.89
CA THR A 47 -19.86 -20.90 -8.02
C THR A 47 -21.36 -20.61 -8.17
N THR A 48 -21.77 -19.64 -8.99
CA THR A 48 -23.18 -19.21 -9.08
C THR A 48 -23.96 -19.76 -10.28
N ASP A 49 -23.33 -20.51 -11.18
CA ASP A 49 -24.04 -21.25 -12.23
C ASP A 49 -24.16 -22.72 -11.84
N GLY A 50 -25.27 -23.09 -11.20
CA GLY A 50 -25.57 -24.49 -10.89
C GLY A 50 -26.57 -24.71 -9.76
N SER A 51 -27.85 -24.70 -10.14
CA SER A 51 -28.97 -25.46 -9.58
C SER A 51 -28.71 -26.40 -8.40
N ASP A 52 -29.61 -26.31 -7.42
CA ASP A 52 -29.95 -27.34 -6.45
C ASP A 52 -28.78 -27.89 -5.63
N SER A 53 -28.64 -27.37 -4.40
CA SER A 53 -27.91 -28.05 -3.34
C SER A 53 -28.62 -29.36 -2.98
N THR A 54 -28.50 -30.39 -3.83
CA THR A 54 -28.68 -31.77 -3.42
C THR A 54 -27.59 -32.03 -2.39
N GLN A 55 -28.00 -32.12 -1.14
CA GLN A 55 -27.15 -32.51 -0.03
C GLN A 55 -26.42 -33.81 -0.42
N PRO A 56 -25.08 -33.82 -0.51
CA PRO A 56 -24.36 -35.03 -0.86
C PRO A 56 -24.64 -36.08 0.21
N THR A 57 -25.23 -37.21 -0.20
CA THR A 57 -25.42 -38.37 0.67
C THR A 57 -24.02 -38.82 1.10
N PRO A 58 -23.74 -38.97 2.40
CA PRO A 58 -22.39 -39.30 2.85
C PRO A 58 -21.96 -40.65 2.28
N SER A 59 -20.95 -40.64 1.41
CA SER A 59 -20.30 -41.84 0.92
C SER A 59 -19.56 -42.51 2.08
N VAL A 60 -19.85 -43.79 2.29
CA VAL A 60 -19.24 -44.74 3.25
C VAL A 60 -17.95 -44.23 3.92
N THR A 61 -18.03 -44.02 5.23
CA THR A 61 -16.86 -43.66 6.05
C THR A 61 -16.02 -44.90 6.34
N TYR A 62 -14.85 -44.98 5.73
CA TYR A 62 -13.84 -45.99 6.09
C TYR A 62 -12.96 -45.45 7.22
N PRO A 63 -12.70 -46.24 8.28
CA PRO A 63 -11.83 -45.81 9.37
C PRO A 63 -10.38 -45.72 8.88
N ILE A 64 -9.79 -44.52 8.95
CA ILE A 64 -8.37 -44.29 8.70
C ILE A 64 -7.60 -44.83 9.91
N ARG A 65 -6.82 -45.89 9.71
CA ARG A 65 -5.83 -46.35 10.69
C ARG A 65 -4.54 -45.59 10.45
N MET A 66 -4.18 -44.70 11.36
CA MET A 66 -2.85 -44.08 11.38
C MET A 66 -1.92 -45.05 12.11
N ASP A 67 -1.05 -45.73 11.37
CA ASP A 67 0.04 -46.48 12.01
C ASP A 67 0.98 -45.48 12.70
N PRO A 68 1.38 -45.73 13.96
CA PRO A 68 2.35 -44.89 14.65
C PRO A 68 3.68 -45.03 13.92
N THR A 69 4.02 -44.04 13.11
CA THR A 69 5.39 -43.88 12.62
C THR A 69 6.23 -43.48 13.83
N ASP A 70 7.13 -44.36 14.25
CA ASP A 70 8.10 -44.10 15.31
C ASP A 70 8.73 -42.73 15.07
N GLY A 71 8.35 -41.78 15.92
CA GLY A 71 8.58 -40.35 15.77
C GLY A 71 10.04 -39.94 15.92
N ARG A 72 10.93 -40.46 15.09
CA ARG A 72 12.27 -39.91 14.92
C ARG A 72 12.23 -38.86 13.82
N PRO A 73 12.27 -37.56 14.14
CA PRO A 73 12.51 -36.55 13.13
C PRO A 73 13.85 -36.85 12.48
N ARG A 74 13.83 -37.11 11.16
CA ARG A 74 15.03 -37.20 10.35
C ARG A 74 15.74 -35.85 10.48
N ALA A 75 16.90 -35.84 11.13
CA ALA A 75 17.70 -34.63 11.30
C ALA A 75 18.01 -34.06 9.90
N VAL A 76 17.37 -32.94 9.57
CA VAL A 76 17.66 -32.20 8.34
C VAL A 76 18.97 -31.47 8.57
N VAL A 77 20.03 -31.96 7.93
CA VAL A 77 21.33 -31.28 7.94
C VAL A 77 21.21 -30.05 7.03
N PRO A 78 21.40 -28.82 7.53
CA PRO A 78 21.37 -27.64 6.68
C PRO A 78 22.56 -27.68 5.72
N SER A 79 22.28 -27.55 4.42
CA SER A 79 23.31 -27.41 3.39
C SER A 79 24.04 -26.08 3.54
N PRO A 80 25.38 -26.04 3.38
CA PRO A 80 26.15 -24.80 3.53
C PRO A 80 25.73 -23.78 2.48
N THR A 81 25.14 -22.66 2.93
CA THR A 81 24.81 -21.52 2.07
C THR A 81 26.09 -20.78 1.70
N VAL A 82 26.46 -20.82 0.42
CA VAL A 82 27.56 -20.01 -0.09
C VAL A 82 27.14 -18.54 -0.07
N SER A 83 27.89 -17.70 0.65
CA SER A 83 27.70 -16.26 0.69
C SER A 83 28.61 -15.59 -0.33
N TYR A 84 28.03 -14.88 -1.31
CA TYR A 84 28.78 -14.04 -2.24
C TYR A 84 28.73 -12.57 -1.79
N PRO A 85 29.83 -11.83 -1.94
CA PRO A 85 29.84 -10.40 -1.60
C PRO A 85 28.96 -9.62 -2.57
N ILE A 86 27.98 -8.89 -2.03
CA ILE A 86 27.18 -7.92 -2.78
C ILE A 86 28.06 -6.71 -3.04
N ARG A 87 28.34 -6.39 -4.30
CA ARG A 87 29.00 -5.13 -4.66
C ARG A 87 27.94 -4.04 -4.73
N PHE A 88 28.14 -2.98 -3.96
CA PHE A 88 27.31 -1.77 -4.04
C PHE A 88 27.99 -0.79 -5.00
N ASP A 89 27.27 -0.40 -6.05
CA ASP A 89 27.75 0.64 -6.97
C ASP A 89 27.80 1.98 -6.24
N THR A 90 28.93 2.67 -6.38
CA THR A 90 29.10 4.01 -5.82
C THR A 90 28.31 4.99 -6.70
N PRO A 91 27.37 5.78 -6.14
CA PRO A 91 26.62 6.74 -6.94
C PRO A 91 27.56 7.82 -7.48
N SER A 92 27.58 7.98 -8.81
CA SER A 92 28.33 9.05 -9.47
C SER A 92 27.81 10.41 -9.02
N ASP A 93 28.71 11.29 -8.60
CA ASP A 93 28.40 12.68 -8.25
C ASP A 93 27.75 13.39 -9.44
N LYS A 94 26.45 13.66 -9.33
CA LYS A 94 25.75 14.49 -10.31
C LYS A 94 26.18 15.93 -10.09
N ARG A 95 26.84 16.51 -11.10
CA ARG A 95 27.21 17.93 -11.12
C ARG A 95 25.99 18.80 -10.84
N ALA A 96 26.07 19.63 -9.80
CA ALA A 96 25.01 20.56 -9.43
C ALA A 96 24.70 21.50 -10.60
N LYS A 97 23.42 21.62 -10.95
CA LYS A 97 22.95 22.51 -12.01
C LYS A 97 22.93 23.95 -11.47
N PRO A 98 23.46 24.95 -12.21
CA PRO A 98 23.40 26.33 -11.77
C PRO A 98 21.96 26.83 -11.72
N THR A 99 21.60 27.49 -10.62
CA THR A 99 20.32 28.16 -10.41
C THR A 99 20.29 29.46 -11.22
N PRO A 100 19.24 29.72 -12.03
CA PRO A 100 19.11 31.00 -12.71
C PRO A 100 18.85 32.10 -11.67
N SER A 101 19.70 33.12 -11.64
CA SER A 101 19.49 34.33 -10.85
C SER A 101 18.82 35.38 -11.74
N VAL A 102 17.66 35.88 -11.30
CA VAL A 102 16.95 36.97 -11.98
C VAL A 102 17.27 38.25 -11.22
N SER A 103 17.94 39.18 -11.90
CA SER A 103 18.25 40.51 -11.37
C SER A 103 17.25 41.52 -11.93
N TYR A 104 16.55 42.22 -11.05
CA TYR A 104 15.68 43.33 -11.44
C TYR A 104 16.43 44.66 -11.24
N PRO A 105 16.34 45.60 -12.19
CA PRO A 105 16.89 46.92 -11.96
C PRO A 105 16.07 47.63 -10.88
N ILE A 106 16.76 48.16 -9.87
CA ILE A 106 16.16 49.07 -8.89
C ILE A 106 16.21 50.47 -9.52
N ASP A 107 15.05 51.01 -9.86
CA ASP A 107 14.96 52.41 -10.32
C ASP A 107 14.91 53.35 -9.12
N LEU A 108 16.07 53.94 -8.81
CA LEU A 108 16.24 54.90 -7.71
C LEU A 108 15.58 56.24 -8.02
N SER A 109 15.23 56.52 -9.27
CA SER A 109 14.57 57.76 -9.70
C SER A 109 13.12 57.80 -9.21
N ALA A 110 12.45 56.64 -9.20
CA ALA A 110 11.10 56.49 -8.64
C ALA A 110 11.07 56.70 -7.11
N LEU A 111 12.19 56.50 -6.42
CA LEU A 111 12.28 56.66 -4.96
C LEU A 111 12.43 58.14 -4.53
N ALA A 112 12.94 59.00 -5.41
CA ALA A 112 13.22 60.40 -5.11
C ALA A 112 12.08 61.38 -5.48
N GLY A 113 11.04 60.91 -6.18
CA GLY A 113 9.97 61.76 -6.75
C GLY A 113 8.82 62.11 -5.81
N GLY A 114 8.84 61.69 -4.54
CA GLY A 114 7.77 61.97 -3.58
C GLY A 114 8.12 63.12 -2.62
N ARG A 115 7.93 64.37 -3.07
CA ARG A 115 7.82 65.55 -2.20
C ARG A 115 6.70 66.45 -2.68
#